data_AF-A0A6I3H359-F1
#
_entry.id   AF-A0A6I3H359-F1
#
_cell.length_a   1.000
_cell.length_b   1.000
_cell.length_c   1.000
_cell.angle_alpha   90.00
_cell.angle_beta   90.00
_cell.angle_gamma   90.00
#
_symmetry.space_group_name_H-M   'P 1'
#
loop_
_entity.id
_entity.type
_entity.pdbx_description
1 polymer ?
#
loop_
_entity_poly.entity_id
_entity_poly.type
_entity_poly.pdbx_seq_one_letter_code
_entity_poly.pdbx_strand_id
1 'polypeptide(L)'
;MNQEQEITPESAALLRGAMQRRTVLAGAGGVALAAFLAACGASGNGSTPSTTAAAGKDLSATEKKLRWQNWPAYMDKEGGKGSTLTTFEKQSGVDVNYTTEIDDNITFTNSVQQQLQRQQPTGYDIVVLTDWMAGKWIANGWALPLNKENIPNTKNLRPQL
;
A
#
# COMPACT_ATOMS: atom_id res chain seq x y z
N MET A 1 68.84 -30.55 18.84
CA MET A 1 68.18 -30.61 20.16
C MET A 1 66.73 -30.21 19.96
N ASN A 2 65.84 -31.20 19.81
CA ASN A 2 64.40 -31.00 19.73
C ASN A 2 63.86 -30.98 21.16
N GLN A 3 63.05 -29.99 21.52
CA GLN A 3 62.27 -30.01 22.75
C GLN A 3 60.81 -30.16 22.37
N GLU A 4 60.26 -31.33 22.68
CA GLU A 4 58.85 -31.67 22.54
C GLU A 4 58.08 -30.94 23.65
N GLN A 5 57.09 -30.11 23.28
CA GLN A 5 56.15 -29.53 24.23
C GLN A 5 55.04 -30.54 24.53
N GLU A 6 55.05 -31.05 25.75
CA GLU A 6 54.03 -31.94 26.32
C GLU A 6 52.65 -31.26 26.32
N ILE A 7 51.68 -31.88 25.63
CA ILE A 7 50.30 -31.39 25.56
C ILE A 7 49.52 -32.04 26.72
N THR A 8 49.25 -31.29 27.78
CA THR A 8 48.52 -31.79 28.95
C THR A 8 47.05 -32.11 28.62
N PRO A 9 46.47 -33.15 29.25
CA PRO A 9 45.12 -33.66 28.93
C PRO A 9 43.99 -32.64 29.16
N GLU A 10 44.21 -31.60 29.97
CA GLU A 10 43.23 -30.52 30.20
C GLU A 10 43.04 -29.62 28.97
N SER A 11 44.10 -29.36 28.19
CA SER A 11 44.02 -28.56 26.97
C SER A 11 43.22 -29.25 25.86
N ALA A 12 43.27 -30.58 25.80
CA ALA A 12 42.51 -31.40 24.86
C ALA A 12 41.02 -31.54 25.23
N ALA A 13 40.64 -31.30 26.49
CA ALA A 13 39.24 -31.31 26.94
C ALA A 13 38.52 -29.99 26.60
N LEU A 14 39.22 -28.85 26.75
CA LEU A 14 38.69 -27.53 26.41
C LEU A 14 38.47 -27.34 24.90
N LEU A 15 39.34 -27.90 24.06
CA LEU A 15 39.18 -27.89 22.59
C LEU A 15 38.01 -28.76 22.10
N ARG A 16 37.64 -29.82 22.84
CA ARG A 16 36.49 -30.68 22.49
C ARG A 16 35.13 -30.07 22.89
N GLY A 17 35.07 -29.30 23.98
CA GLY A 17 33.86 -28.61 24.41
C GLY A 17 33.47 -27.41 23.52
N ALA A 18 34.46 -26.72 22.93
CA ALA A 18 34.22 -25.57 22.07
C ALA A 18 33.72 -25.95 20.65
N MET A 19 34.09 -27.14 20.14
CA MET A 19 33.63 -27.62 18.82
C MET A 19 32.26 -28.30 18.82
N GLN A 20 31.71 -28.70 19.97
CA GLN A 20 30.38 -29.35 20.04
C GLN A 20 29.21 -28.36 20.07
N ARG A 21 29.44 -27.07 20.36
CA ARG A 21 28.36 -26.06 20.41
C ARG A 21 28.07 -25.38 19.06
N ARG A 22 28.93 -25.57 18.05
CA ARG A 22 28.80 -24.90 16.74
C ARG A 22 28.18 -25.76 15.63
N THR A 23 27.85 -27.02 15.91
CA THR A 23 27.44 -27.99 14.87
C THR A 23 26.02 -28.54 15.07
N VAL A 24 25.26 -28.06 16.06
CA VAL A 24 23.88 -28.53 16.31
C VAL A 24 22.81 -27.65 15.65
N LEU A 25 23.16 -26.48 15.11
CA LEU A 25 22.26 -25.65 14.29
C LEU A 25 22.42 -25.86 12.78
N ALA A 26 23.02 -26.98 12.36
CA ALA A 26 23.20 -27.31 10.94
C ALA A 26 22.62 -28.68 10.54
N GLY A 27 21.99 -29.42 11.46
CA GLY A 27 21.86 -30.88 11.29
C GLY A 27 20.48 -31.52 11.25
N ALA A 28 19.38 -30.87 11.64
CA ALA A 28 18.09 -31.57 11.66
C ALA A 28 16.88 -30.64 11.54
N GLY A 29 16.18 -30.75 10.40
CA GLY A 29 14.79 -30.32 10.24
C GLY A 29 14.60 -28.97 9.58
N GLY A 30 14.18 -28.97 8.31
CA GLY A 30 13.65 -27.74 7.70
C GLY A 30 13.69 -27.58 6.18
N VAL A 31 13.83 -28.64 5.37
CA VAL A 31 13.72 -28.53 3.89
C VAL A 31 12.28 -28.15 3.43
N ALA A 32 11.33 -27.95 4.34
CA ALA A 32 9.95 -27.59 4.01
C ALA A 32 9.61 -26.08 4.12
N LEU A 33 10.52 -25.21 4.57
CA LEU A 33 10.19 -23.78 4.80
C LEU A 33 10.47 -22.86 3.60
N ALA A 34 11.20 -23.31 2.58
CA ALA A 34 11.45 -22.49 1.39
C ALA A 34 10.22 -22.33 0.48
N ALA A 35 9.24 -23.24 0.56
CA ALA A 35 8.04 -23.18 -0.26
C ALA A 35 6.98 -22.19 0.27
N PHE A 36 7.06 -21.79 1.54
CA PHE A 36 6.08 -20.85 2.13
C PHE A 36 6.49 -19.37 2.00
N LEU A 37 7.78 -19.09 1.74
CA LEU A 37 8.25 -17.72 1.47
C LEU A 37 8.00 -17.26 0.03
N ALA A 38 7.68 -18.18 -0.89
CA ALA A 38 7.34 -17.83 -2.27
C ALA A 38 5.90 -17.32 -2.43
N ALA A 39 5.05 -17.44 -1.40
CA ALA A 39 3.63 -17.04 -1.47
C ALA A 39 3.39 -15.55 -1.11
N CYS A 40 4.37 -14.85 -0.52
CA CYS A 40 4.30 -13.40 -0.26
C CYS A 40 5.36 -12.60 -1.02
N GLY A 41 6.20 -13.25 -1.82
CA GLY A 41 7.12 -12.57 -2.74
C GLY A 41 6.40 -12.32 -4.06
N ALA A 42 6.02 -11.08 -4.31
CA ALA A 42 5.46 -10.63 -5.59
C ALA A 42 6.19 -11.29 -6.75
N SER A 43 5.48 -12.13 -7.50
CA SER A 43 5.96 -12.69 -8.75
C SER A 43 6.27 -11.50 -9.66
N GLY A 44 7.55 -11.18 -9.81
CA GLY A 44 8.05 -10.21 -10.76
C GLY A 44 7.94 -10.81 -12.16
N ASN A 45 6.71 -11.01 -12.63
CA ASN A 45 6.46 -11.23 -14.04
C ASN A 45 6.89 -9.96 -14.77
N GLY A 46 7.77 -10.11 -15.75
CA GLY A 46 8.16 -9.08 -16.73
C GLY A 46 6.99 -8.69 -17.61
N SER A 47 5.92 -8.22 -16.98
CA SER A 47 4.78 -7.58 -17.59
C SER A 47 5.23 -6.19 -18.02
N THR A 48 5.02 -5.87 -19.29
CA THR A 48 5.11 -4.50 -19.78
C THR A 48 4.34 -3.60 -18.79
N PRO A 49 4.91 -2.47 -18.33
CA PRO A 49 4.22 -1.61 -17.38
C PRO A 49 2.84 -1.25 -17.92
N SER A 50 1.78 -1.78 -17.30
CA SER A 50 0.44 -1.30 -17.58
C SER A 50 0.37 0.13 -17.10
N THR A 51 0.08 1.06 -18.00
CA THR A 51 -0.19 2.46 -17.66
C THR A 51 -1.56 2.64 -17.02
N THR A 52 -2.32 1.55 -16.85
CA THR A 52 -3.62 1.55 -16.17
C THR A 52 -3.47 0.89 -14.80
N ALA A 53 -3.99 1.54 -13.77
CA ALA A 53 -4.04 1.00 -12.42
C ALA A 53 -4.76 -0.36 -12.41
N ALA A 54 -4.21 -1.32 -11.66
CA ALA A 54 -4.88 -2.59 -11.47
C ALA A 54 -6.13 -2.37 -10.60
N ALA A 55 -7.31 -2.67 -11.16
CA ALA A 55 -8.55 -2.63 -10.40
C ALA A 55 -8.56 -3.74 -9.36
N GLY A 56 -8.79 -3.37 -8.09
CA GLY A 56 -9.10 -4.34 -7.05
C GLY A 56 -10.47 -4.99 -7.27
N LYS A 57 -10.83 -5.94 -6.40
CA LYS A 57 -12.19 -6.47 -6.37
C LYS A 57 -13.17 -5.35 -6.01
N ASP A 58 -14.23 -5.17 -6.80
CA ASP A 58 -15.32 -4.27 -6.47
C ASP A 58 -16.16 -4.85 -5.32
N LEU A 59 -16.25 -4.10 -4.23
CA LEU A 59 -17.01 -4.44 -3.03
C LEU A 59 -18.18 -3.49 -2.79
N SER A 60 -18.42 -2.53 -3.69
CA SER A 60 -19.38 -1.44 -3.50
C SER A 60 -20.84 -1.88 -3.31
N ALA A 61 -21.18 -3.11 -3.72
CA ALA A 61 -22.50 -3.70 -3.48
C ALA A 61 -22.75 -4.02 -2.00
N THR A 62 -21.71 -4.47 -1.28
CA THR A 62 -21.79 -4.95 0.11
C THR A 62 -21.13 -4.01 1.11
N GLU A 63 -20.09 -3.29 0.70
CA GLU A 63 -19.35 -2.33 1.51
C GLU A 63 -19.74 -0.90 1.11
N LYS A 64 -20.67 -0.31 1.86
CA LYS A 64 -21.12 1.07 1.69
C LYS A 64 -20.24 2.04 2.47
N LYS A 65 -18.93 2.00 2.21
CA LYS A 65 -17.95 2.88 2.84
C LYS A 65 -17.15 3.62 1.78
N LEU A 66 -16.80 4.86 2.05
CA LEU A 66 -16.01 5.69 1.14
C LEU A 66 -14.98 6.48 1.93
N ARG A 67 -13.70 6.34 1.57
CA ARG A 67 -12.59 7.13 2.14
C ARG A 67 -12.23 8.21 1.14
N TRP A 68 -12.58 9.45 1.46
CA TRP A 68 -12.47 10.58 0.57
C TRP A 68 -11.52 11.62 1.14
N GLN A 69 -10.40 11.78 0.46
CA GLN A 69 -9.39 12.79 0.76
C GLN A 69 -9.54 14.02 -0.13
N ASN A 70 -9.60 15.21 0.48
CA ASN A 70 -9.80 16.48 -0.21
C ASN A 70 -8.96 17.61 0.39
N TRP A 71 -9.06 18.80 -0.18
CA TRP A 71 -8.49 20.03 0.35
C TRP A 71 -9.34 20.59 1.51
N PRO A 72 -8.74 21.29 2.48
CA PRO A 72 -9.47 22.13 3.41
C PRO A 72 -10.41 23.11 2.70
N ALA A 73 -11.56 23.38 3.32
CA ALA A 73 -12.58 24.31 2.84
C ALA A 73 -13.29 23.97 1.50
N TYR A 74 -13.05 22.79 0.92
CA TYR A 74 -13.75 22.33 -0.30
C TYR A 74 -15.12 21.68 -0.03
N MET A 75 -15.43 21.39 1.23
CA MET A 75 -16.77 20.97 1.66
C MET A 75 -17.44 22.13 2.38
N ASP A 76 -18.75 22.28 2.18
CA ASP A 76 -19.54 23.24 2.95
C ASP A 76 -19.55 22.85 4.43
N LYS A 77 -19.55 23.87 5.28
CA LYS A 77 -19.71 23.67 6.72
C LYS A 77 -21.13 23.23 7.01
N GLU A 78 -21.30 22.43 8.05
CA GLU A 78 -22.63 22.15 8.58
C GLU A 78 -23.32 23.47 8.98
N GLY A 79 -24.37 23.83 8.24
CA GLY A 79 -25.30 24.87 8.61
C GLY A 79 -26.57 24.30 9.25
N GLY A 80 -27.58 25.14 9.46
CA GLY A 80 -28.87 24.73 10.06
C GLY A 80 -29.70 23.73 9.22
N LYS A 81 -29.26 23.35 8.02
CA LYS A 81 -29.93 22.37 7.14
C LYS A 81 -29.10 21.10 6.88
N GLY A 82 -27.95 20.93 7.55
CA GLY A 82 -26.96 19.88 7.26
C GLY A 82 -26.00 20.27 6.13
N SER A 83 -24.86 19.57 6.04
CA SER A 83 -23.88 19.78 4.97
C SER A 83 -24.24 18.99 3.70
N THR A 84 -23.57 19.29 2.58
CA THR A 84 -23.62 18.47 1.36
C THR A 84 -23.25 17.03 1.67
N LEU A 85 -22.21 16.83 2.49
CA LEU A 85 -21.74 15.49 2.89
C LEU A 85 -22.84 14.72 3.63
N THR A 86 -23.43 15.31 4.68
CA THR A 86 -24.51 14.66 5.45
C THR A 86 -25.71 14.32 4.56
N THR A 87 -26.04 15.20 3.61
CA THR A 87 -27.15 14.96 2.67
C THR A 87 -26.82 13.79 1.74
N PHE A 88 -25.59 13.72 1.24
CA PHE A 88 -25.12 12.63 0.41
C PHE A 88 -25.14 11.29 1.16
N GLU A 89 -24.64 11.23 2.39
CA GLU A 89 -24.64 10.02 3.22
C GLU A 89 -26.06 9.51 3.47
N LYS A 90 -27.00 10.41 3.81
CA LYS A 90 -28.41 10.07 4.01
C LYS A 90 -29.10 9.53 2.76
N GLN A 91 -28.80 10.10 1.59
CA GLN A 91 -29.42 9.71 0.33
C GLN A 91 -28.84 8.41 -0.23
N SER A 92 -27.53 8.21 -0.10
CA SER A 92 -26.81 7.08 -0.68
C SER A 92 -26.72 5.87 0.25
N GLY A 93 -26.83 6.09 1.57
CA GLY A 93 -26.54 5.07 2.58
C GLY A 93 -25.05 4.73 2.67
N VAL A 94 -24.17 5.52 2.06
CA VAL A 94 -22.71 5.37 2.14
C VAL A 94 -22.21 6.10 3.38
N ASP A 95 -21.41 5.41 4.18
CA ASP A 95 -20.63 5.96 5.29
C ASP A 95 -19.34 6.58 4.75
N VAL A 96 -19.21 7.91 4.80
CA VAL A 96 -18.10 8.62 4.19
C VAL A 96 -17.12 9.08 5.26
N ASN A 97 -15.93 8.47 5.26
CA ASN A 97 -14.78 9.01 5.97
C ASN A 97 -14.15 10.13 5.11
N TYR A 98 -14.55 11.37 5.39
CA TYR A 98 -14.05 12.56 4.70
C TYR A 98 -12.91 13.22 5.47
N THR A 99 -11.73 13.29 4.84
CA THR A 99 -10.50 13.85 5.43
C THR A 99 -9.97 15.01 4.58
N THR A 100 -9.31 15.96 5.25
CA THR A 100 -8.80 17.20 4.61
C THR A 100 -7.29 17.40 4.80
N GLU A 101 -6.55 16.30 4.80
CA GLU A 101 -5.08 16.25 4.89
C GLU A 101 -4.30 16.76 3.66
N ILE A 102 -4.94 17.14 2.54
CA ILE A 102 -4.21 17.73 1.40
C ILE A 102 -4.00 19.23 1.68
N ASP A 103 -2.79 19.57 2.11
CA ASP A 103 -2.29 20.93 2.23
C ASP A 103 -1.47 21.36 1.01
N ASP A 104 -0.80 20.40 0.36
CA ASP A 104 -0.05 20.54 -0.87
C ASP A 104 -0.06 19.24 -1.71
N ASN A 105 -0.09 19.38 -3.03
CA ASN A 105 -0.15 18.22 -3.95
C ASN A 105 1.09 17.31 -3.83
N ILE A 106 2.28 17.91 -3.70
CA ILE A 106 3.55 17.17 -3.66
C ILE A 106 3.68 16.49 -2.31
N THR A 107 3.46 17.23 -1.21
CA THR A 107 3.50 16.68 0.15
C THR A 107 2.56 15.50 0.30
N PHE A 108 1.29 15.64 -0.12
CA PHE A 108 0.34 14.54 -0.06
C PHE A 108 0.75 13.37 -0.97
N THR A 109 1.14 13.63 -2.22
CA THR A 109 1.52 12.52 -3.11
C THR A 109 2.73 11.75 -2.56
N ASN A 110 3.71 12.44 -1.98
CA ASN A 110 4.88 11.81 -1.36
C ASN A 110 4.52 10.90 -0.18
N SER A 111 3.48 11.24 0.60
CA SER A 111 3.06 10.43 1.74
C SER A 111 2.51 9.06 1.32
N VAL A 112 1.85 8.98 0.16
CA VAL A 112 1.26 7.74 -0.39
C VAL A 112 2.07 7.11 -1.53
N GLN A 113 3.17 7.76 -1.98
CA GLN A 113 3.90 7.39 -3.19
C GLN A 113 4.40 5.95 -3.18
N GLN A 114 4.91 5.49 -2.03
CA GLN A 114 5.44 4.12 -1.90
C GLN A 114 4.33 3.07 -2.07
N GLN A 115 3.12 3.35 -1.61
CA GLN A 115 1.97 2.46 -1.82
C GLN A 115 1.57 2.47 -3.30
N LEU A 116 1.47 3.65 -3.91
CA LEU A 116 1.12 3.81 -5.32
C LEU A 116 2.10 3.08 -6.26
N GLN A 117 3.41 3.27 -6.06
CA GLN A 117 4.46 2.60 -6.84
C GLN A 117 4.40 1.08 -6.71
N ARG A 118 3.96 0.57 -5.55
CA ARG A 118 3.83 -0.87 -5.28
C ARG A 118 2.43 -1.41 -5.55
N GLN A 119 1.56 -0.61 -6.18
CA GLN A 119 0.15 -0.93 -6.44
C GLN A 119 -0.59 -1.43 -5.19
N GLN A 120 -0.27 -0.85 -4.03
CA GLN A 120 -0.90 -1.15 -2.76
C GLN A 120 -1.98 -0.12 -2.43
N PRO A 121 -3.00 -0.50 -1.62
CA PRO A 121 -3.98 0.45 -1.15
C PRO A 121 -3.31 1.63 -0.43
N THR A 122 -3.63 2.85 -0.86
CA THR A 122 -3.19 4.09 -0.20
C THR A 122 -3.91 4.33 1.12
N GLY A 123 -5.10 3.74 1.26
CA GLY A 123 -6.03 4.07 2.33
C GLY A 123 -7.17 4.98 1.87
N TYR A 124 -7.15 5.45 0.62
CA TYR A 124 -8.15 6.36 0.06
C TYR A 124 -8.79 5.78 -1.20
N ASP A 125 -10.10 6.00 -1.35
CA ASP A 125 -10.87 5.58 -2.53
C ASP A 125 -11.02 6.73 -3.52
N ILE A 126 -11.15 7.97 -3.02
CA ILE A 126 -11.17 9.20 -3.82
C ILE A 126 -10.14 10.18 -3.24
N VAL A 127 -9.34 10.76 -4.13
CA VAL A 127 -8.37 11.82 -3.81
C VAL A 127 -8.60 12.99 -4.75
N VAL A 128 -8.80 14.19 -4.21
CA VAL A 128 -9.00 15.42 -5.00
C VAL A 128 -7.67 16.16 -5.13
N LEU A 129 -7.10 16.13 -6.32
CA LEU A 129 -5.80 16.75 -6.64
C LEU A 129 -6.00 17.91 -7.62
N THR A 130 -5.04 18.82 -7.67
CA THR A 130 -4.97 19.78 -8.78
C THR A 130 -4.70 19.03 -10.09
N ASP A 131 -5.28 19.51 -11.20
CA ASP A 131 -5.28 18.85 -12.52
C ASP A 131 -3.91 18.32 -12.95
N TRP A 132 -2.84 19.09 -12.75
CA TRP A 132 -1.49 18.67 -13.14
C TRP A 132 -1.00 17.46 -12.35
N MET A 133 -1.39 17.32 -11.07
CA MET A 133 -1.00 16.18 -10.24
C MET A 133 -1.92 14.98 -10.51
N ALA A 134 -3.22 15.21 -10.71
CA ALA A 134 -4.14 14.17 -11.17
C ALA A 134 -3.65 13.57 -12.52
N GLY A 135 -3.23 14.42 -13.45
CA GLY A 135 -2.62 14.00 -14.71
C GLY A 135 -1.36 13.15 -14.52
N LYS A 136 -0.51 13.48 -13.54
CA LYS A 136 0.64 12.63 -13.17
C LYS A 136 0.21 11.28 -12.62
N TRP A 137 -0.78 11.22 -11.73
CA TRP A 137 -1.28 9.95 -11.20
C TRP A 137 -1.85 9.07 -12.32
N ILE A 138 -2.62 9.65 -13.24
CA ILE A 138 -3.15 8.95 -14.42
C ILE A 138 -2.00 8.44 -15.30
N ALA A 139 -1.02 9.28 -15.63
CA ALA A 139 0.10 8.90 -16.48
C ALA A 139 0.99 7.78 -15.89
N ASN A 140 1.05 7.70 -14.56
CA ASN A 140 1.79 6.64 -13.85
C ASN A 140 0.93 5.39 -13.56
N GLY A 141 -0.34 5.34 -14.00
CA GLY A 141 -1.22 4.21 -13.73
C GLY A 141 -1.56 4.05 -12.25
N TRP A 142 -1.68 5.15 -11.53
CA TRP A 142 -2.03 5.19 -10.10
C TRP A 142 -3.53 5.44 -9.85
N ALA A 143 -4.25 5.90 -10.87
CA ALA A 143 -5.69 6.14 -10.82
C ALA A 143 -6.43 5.20 -11.77
N LEU A 144 -7.60 4.73 -11.35
CA LEU A 144 -8.50 3.96 -12.20
C LEU A 144 -9.25 4.90 -13.17
N PRO A 145 -9.52 4.46 -14.40
CA PRO A 145 -10.37 5.21 -15.31
C PRO A 145 -11.79 5.32 -14.74
N LEU A 146 -12.38 6.52 -14.85
CA LEU A 146 -13.77 6.72 -14.44
C LEU A 146 -14.73 6.02 -15.42
N ASN A 147 -15.62 5.18 -14.90
CA ASN A 147 -16.75 4.68 -15.68
C ASN A 147 -17.83 5.76 -15.79
N LYS A 148 -17.87 6.46 -16.93
CA LYS A 148 -18.82 7.57 -17.17
C LYS A 148 -20.28 7.12 -17.20
N GLU A 149 -20.57 5.85 -17.46
CA GLU A 149 -21.94 5.31 -17.39
C GLU A 149 -22.53 5.40 -15.99
N ASN A 150 -21.69 5.31 -14.97
CA ASN A 150 -22.06 5.48 -13.56
C ASN A 150 -22.14 6.94 -13.11
N ILE A 151 -21.83 7.90 -14.00
CA ILE A 151 -21.77 9.34 -13.69
C ILE A 151 -22.69 10.08 -14.67
N PRO A 152 -24.02 9.97 -14.52
CA PRO A 152 -24.99 10.57 -15.45
C PRO A 152 -24.92 12.11 -15.49
N ASN A 153 -24.30 12.72 -14.47
CA ASN A 153 -24.08 14.16 -14.37
C ASN A 153 -22.86 14.66 -15.17
N THR A 154 -22.10 13.78 -15.84
CA THR A 154 -21.01 14.17 -16.76
C THR A 154 -21.47 15.13 -17.85
N LYS A 155 -22.74 15.05 -18.27
CA LYS A 155 -23.36 15.98 -19.21
C LYS A 155 -23.42 17.44 -18.74
N ASN A 156 -23.24 17.68 -17.44
CA ASN A 156 -23.26 19.02 -16.84
C ASN A 156 -21.87 19.67 -16.77
N LEU A 157 -20.81 18.97 -17.20
CA LEU A 157 -19.45 19.50 -17.20
C LEU A 157 -19.29 20.56 -18.30
N ARG A 158 -18.44 21.57 -18.03
CA ARG A 158 -18.11 22.58 -19.05
C ARG A 158 -17.29 21.93 -20.16
N PRO A 159 -17.54 22.24 -21.45
CA PRO A 159 -16.82 21.62 -22.56
C PRO A 159 -15.30 21.83 -22.56
N GLN A 160 -14.82 22.86 -21.87
CA GLN A 160 -13.40 23.22 -21.76
C GLN A 160 -12.64 22.51 -20.62
N LEU A 161 -13.25 21.52 -19.97
CA LEU A 161 -12.62 20.64 -18.97
C LEU A 161 -12.25 19.29 -19.59
#